data_AF-A0A1A1Y3H6-F1
#
_entry.id   AF-A0A1A1Y3H6-F1
#
_cell.length_a   1.000
_cell.length_b   1.000
_cell.length_c   1.000
_cell.angle_alpha   90.00
_cell.angle_beta   90.00
_cell.angle_gamma   90.00
#
_symmetry.space_group_name_H-M   'P 1'
#
loop_
_entity.id
_entity.type
_entity.pdbx_description
1 polymer ?
#
loop_
_entity_poly.entity_id
_entity_poly.type
_entity_poly.pdbx_seq_one_letter_code
_entity_poly.pdbx_strand_id
1 'polypeptide(L)' 'MPDAQREWIEHTTSLVAPTVLVHPTCNSWYNGGNVPGEKRMYMGYTAGIPEYRRQCDEIAAAGYTGFELG' A
#
# COMPACT_ATOMS: atom_id res chain seq x y z
N MET A 1 14.65 5.21 2.12
CA MET A 1 13.84 4.17 1.44
C MET A 1 14.18 4.27 -0.04
N PRO A 2 14.44 3.17 -0.76
CA PRO A 2 14.57 3.21 -2.22
C PRO A 2 13.34 3.91 -2.83
N ASP A 3 13.53 4.69 -3.89
CA ASP A 3 12.45 5.54 -4.44
C ASP A 3 11.21 4.72 -4.84
N ALA A 4 11.38 3.55 -5.44
CA ALA A 4 10.28 2.65 -5.80
C ALA A 4 9.45 2.22 -4.57
N GLN A 5 10.08 1.95 -3.43
CA GLN A 5 9.36 1.61 -2.20
C GLN A 5 8.59 2.81 -1.65
N ARG A 6 9.20 4.01 -1.68
CA ARG A 6 8.54 5.24 -1.25
C ARG A 6 7.29 5.53 -2.09
N GLU A 7 7.42 5.41 -3.41
CA GLU A 7 6.32 5.61 -4.36
C GLU A 7 5.19 4.60 -4.15
N TRP A 8 5.52 3.32 -3.89
CA TRP A 8 4.51 2.31 -3.57
C TRP A 8 3.74 2.62 -2.29
N ILE A 9 4.43 3.09 -1.24
CA ILE A 9 3.80 3.50 0.01
C ILE A 9 2.89 4.71 -0.20
N GLU A 10 3.34 5.70 -0.97
CA GLU A 10 2.56 6.90 -1.28
C GLU A 10 1.30 6.54 -2.07
N HIS A 11 1.42 5.71 -3.11
CA HIS A 11 0.30 5.17 -3.89
C HIS A 11 -0.72 4.48 -3.00
N THR A 12 -0.30 3.44 -2.27
CA THR A 12 -1.20 2.65 -1.40
C THR A 12 -1.86 3.49 -0.30
N THR A 13 -1.14 4.44 0.28
CA THR A 13 -1.70 5.36 1.28
C THR A 13 -2.73 6.31 0.67
N SER A 14 -2.48 6.81 -0.55
CA SER A 14 -3.41 7.69 -1.26
C SER A 14 -4.75 7.02 -1.58
N LEU A 15 -4.75 5.71 -1.86
CA LEU A 15 -5.96 4.95 -2.13
C LEU A 15 -6.93 4.89 -0.93
N VAL A 16 -6.40 4.97 0.29
CA VAL A 16 -7.19 4.85 1.52
C VAL A 16 -7.47 6.18 2.20
N ALA A 17 -6.65 7.21 1.93
CA ALA A 17 -6.78 8.54 2.50
C ALA A 17 -8.19 9.14 2.43
N PRO A 18 -8.97 9.00 1.34
CA PRO A 18 -10.33 9.55 1.27
C PRO A 18 -11.42 8.61 1.82
N THR A 19 -11.07 7.50 2.46
CA THR A 19 -12.02 6.45 2.85
C THR A 19 -12.22 6.37 4.36
N VAL A 20 -13.28 5.69 4.79
CA VAL A 20 -13.54 5.42 6.22
C VAL A 20 -12.45 4.58 6.90
N LEU A 21 -11.59 3.91 6.13
CA LEU A 21 -10.57 2.98 6.63
C LEU A 21 -9.47 3.67 7.46
N VAL A 22 -9.30 4.99 7.29
CA VAL A 22 -8.37 5.83 8.06
C VAL A 22 -9.07 6.68 9.13
N HIS A 23 -10.38 6.53 9.29
CA HIS A 23 -11.14 7.33 10.26
C HIS A 23 -10.69 7.04 11.70
N PRO A 24 -10.58 8.06 12.59
CA PRO A 24 -10.08 7.88 13.97
C PRO A 24 -10.83 6.84 14.81
N THR A 25 -12.11 6.61 14.53
CA THR A 25 -12.93 5.63 15.26
C THR A 25 -13.05 4.29 14.55
N CYS A 26 -12.57 4.16 13.32
CA CYS A 26 -12.58 2.90 12.59
C CYS A 26 -11.35 2.10 13.01
N ASN A 27 -11.49 1.26 14.04
CA ASN A 27 -10.38 0.47 14.58
C ASN A 27 -10.43 -0.95 14.03
N SER A 28 -9.32 -1.40 13.43
CA SER A 28 -9.17 -2.78 12.96
C SER A 28 -7.71 -3.20 13.03
N TRP A 29 -7.47 -4.49 12.85
CA TRP A 29 -6.11 -4.99 12.64
C TRP A 29 -5.50 -4.49 11.33
N TYR A 30 -6.31 -4.22 10.29
CA TYR A 30 -5.82 -3.74 8.99
C TYR A 30 -5.20 -2.34 9.05
N ASN A 31 -5.61 -1.51 10.01
CA ASN A 31 -5.13 -0.14 10.16
C ASN A 31 -4.34 0.11 11.46
N GLY A 32 -3.97 -0.94 12.18
CA GLY A 32 -3.26 -0.86 13.46
C GLY A 32 -4.09 -0.23 14.58
N GLY A 33 -5.39 -0.02 14.39
CA GLY A 33 -6.27 0.61 15.37
C GLY A 33 -6.64 -0.30 16.56
N ASN A 34 -6.32 -1.59 16.47
CA ASN A 34 -6.57 -2.60 17.51
C ASN A 34 -5.48 -2.64 18.61
N VAL A 35 -4.30 -2.07 18.38
CA VAL A 35 -3.19 -2.08 19.35
C VAL A 35 -2.91 -0.67 19.86
N PRO A 36 -3.01 -0.41 21.19
CA PRO A 36 -2.68 0.88 21.76
C PRO A 36 -1.22 1.28 21.49
N GLY A 37 -1.01 2.49 20.98
CA GLY A 37 0.33 3.03 20.70
C GLY A 37 0.94 2.61 19.36
N GLU A 38 0.30 1.70 18.62
CA GLU A 38 0.77 1.34 17.28
C GLU A 38 0.51 2.46 16.27
N LYS A 39 1.43 2.60 15.31
CA LYS A 39 1.28 3.58 14.22
C LYS A 39 0.11 3.17 13.34
N ARG A 40 -0.83 4.10 13.14
CA ARG A 40 -1.95 3.88 12.23
C ARG A 40 -1.52 3.99 10.77
N MET A 41 -1.60 2.88 10.06
CA MET A 41 -1.38 2.78 8.62
C MET A 41 -2.21 1.61 8.09
N TYR A 42 -2.96 1.83 7.01
CA TYR A 42 -3.71 0.75 6.39
C TYR A 42 -2.77 -0.17 5.60
N MET A 43 -2.79 -1.47 5.89
CA MET A 43 -1.85 -2.44 5.32
C MET A 43 -2.30 -3.05 3.98
N GLY A 44 -3.59 -2.97 3.64
CA GLY A 44 -4.13 -3.60 2.44
C GLY A 44 -4.04 -2.71 1.19
N TYR A 45 -3.88 -3.34 0.02
CA TYR A 45 -4.04 -2.67 -1.28
C TYR A 45 -5.52 -2.59 -1.66
N THR A 46 -6.07 -1.38 -1.81
CA THR A 46 -7.52 -1.17 -1.95
C THR A 46 -8.01 -0.88 -3.37
N ALA A 47 -7.13 -0.81 -4.37
CA ALA A 47 -7.55 -0.68 -5.78
C ALA A 47 -7.99 -2.02 -6.42
N GLY A 48 -7.94 -3.12 -5.66
CA GLY A 48 -8.44 -4.44 -6.07
C GLY A 48 -7.40 -5.35 -6.71
N ILE A 49 -7.68 -6.66 -6.68
CA ILE A 49 -6.78 -7.72 -7.19
C ILE A 49 -6.45 -7.54 -8.69
N PRO A 50 -7.40 -7.19 -9.58
CA PRO A 50 -7.08 -7.01 -11.00
C PRO A 50 -6.04 -5.91 -11.24
N GLU A 51 -6.17 -4.76 -10.57
CA GLU A 51 -5.23 -3.65 -10.72
C GLU A 51 -3.86 -3.98 -10.12
N TYR A 52 -3.83 -4.63 -8.95
CA TYR A 52 -2.59 -5.11 -8.36
C TYR A 52 -1.83 -6.04 -9.32
N ARG A 53 -2.53 -7.02 -9.91
CA ARG A 53 -1.94 -7.96 -10.88
C ARG A 53 -1.42 -7.24 -12.11
N ARG A 54 -2.21 -6.31 -12.68
CA ARG A 54 -1.78 -5.50 -13.83
C ARG A 54 -0.46 -4.79 -13.57
N GLN A 55 -0.32 -4.13 -12.41
CA GLN A 55 0.92 -3.43 -12.04
C GLN A 55 2.10 -4.41 -11.88
N CYS A 56 1.89 -5.57 -11.25
CA CYS A 56 2.92 -6.61 -11.16
C CYS A 56 3.36 -7.12 -12.53
N ASP A 57 2.42 -7.38 -13.43
CA ASP A 57 2.71 -7.87 -14.79
C ASP A 57 3.48 -6.81 -15.61
N GLU A 58 3.12 -5.54 -15.48
CA GLU A 58 3.82 -4.42 -16.13
C GLU A 58 5.25 -4.26 -15.63
N ILE A 59 5.46 -4.33 -14.31
CA ILE A 59 6.80 -4.30 -13.70
C ILE A 59 7.65 -5.47 -14.20
N ALA A 60 7.09 -6.68 -14.23
CA ALA A 60 7.80 -7.87 -14.71
C ALA A 60 8.14 -7.76 -16.21
N ALA A 61 7.20 -7.31 -17.05
CA ALA A 61 7.41 -7.10 -18.47
C ALA A 61 8.47 -6.00 -18.76
N ALA A 62 8.57 -5.01 -17.87
CA ALA A 62 9.57 -3.94 -17.93
C ALA A 62 10.92 -4.34 -17.29
N GLY A 63 11.19 -5.63 -17.08
CA GLY A 63 12.46 -6.11 -16.54
C GLY A 63 12.63 -5.82 -15.04
N TYR A 64 11.55 -5.85 -14.27
CA TYR A 64 11.49 -5.53 -12.84
C TYR A 64 11.91 -4.09 -12.51
N THR A 65 11.26 -3.13 -13.18
CA THR A 65 11.44 -1.70 -12.86
C THR A 65 11.26 -1.43 -11.36
N GLY A 66 12.19 -0.69 -10.77
CA GLY A 66 12.20 -0.40 -9.33
C GLY A 66 12.93 -1.42 -8.46
N PHE A 67 13.48 -2.49 -9.06
CA PHE A 67 14.32 -3.47 -8.38
C PHE A 67 15.78 -3.36 -8.87
N GLU A 68 16.73 -3.56 -7.95
CA GLU A 68 18.13 -3.81 -8.31
C GLU A 68 18.30 -5.32 -8.53
N LEU A 69 18.65 -5.70 -9.76
CA LEU A 69 18.96 -7.08 -10.14
C LEU A 69 20.48 -7.22 -10.27
N GLY A 70 21.05 -8.25 -9.64
CA GLY A 70 22.49 -8.51 -9.64
C GLY A 70 23.04 -9.03 -10.97
#